data_AF-A0AAU9SPZ0-F1
#
_entry.id   AF-A0AAU9SPZ0-F1
#
_cell.length_a   1.000
_cell.length_b   1.000
_cell.length_c   1.000
_cell.angle_alpha   90.00
_cell.angle_beta   90.00
_cell.angle_gamma   90.00
#
_symmetry.space_group_name_H-M   'P 1'
#
loop_
_entity.id
_entity.type
_entity.pdbx_description
1 polymer ?
#
loop_
_entity_poly.entity_id
_entity_poly.type
_entity_poly.pdbx_seq_one_letter_code
_entity_poly.pdbx_strand_id
1 'polypeptide(L)'
;MSLLLSRLGKPALVRRSSLLLLSNGFSISLRQTPPCSIFGAEPWGWGLGKLVIWNANESNYTRLEKRVPPELLFNDLFKTLVTIGASHGWVATTKDDGILRLQDDLNPVASDIDPKRIPLPPLVTLPHCQTQIVTNVAMSSSSPEDEDCVVAVKFLGPQLSFCRPANKPEWTNIRIENP
;
A
#
# COMPACT_ATOMS: atom_id res chain seq x y z
N MET A 1 7.18 6.06 -3.47
CA MET A 1 6.86 6.70 -4.77
C MET A 1 6.94 5.65 -5.86
N SER A 2 5.84 5.31 -6.52
CA SER A 2 5.79 4.27 -7.56
C SER A 2 5.98 4.90 -8.95
N LEU A 3 7.07 4.53 -9.63
CA LEU A 3 7.46 4.96 -10.98
C LEU A 3 6.67 4.26 -12.11
N LEU A 4 5.57 3.54 -11.79
CA LEU A 4 4.89 2.67 -12.74
C LEU A 4 3.98 3.36 -13.76
N LEU A 5 3.74 4.67 -13.64
CA LEU A 5 2.81 5.39 -14.53
C LEU A 5 3.47 6.04 -15.77
N SER A 6 4.80 5.99 -15.91
CA SER A 6 5.50 6.74 -16.98
C SER A 6 5.65 6.02 -18.32
N ARG A 7 5.18 4.77 -18.46
CA ARG A 7 5.50 3.92 -19.63
C ARG A 7 4.37 3.63 -20.61
N LEU A 8 3.21 4.27 -20.48
CA LEU A 8 2.12 4.17 -21.48
C LEU A 8 2.16 5.38 -22.43
N GLY A 9 3.09 5.38 -23.39
CA GLY A 9 3.14 6.37 -24.46
C GLY A 9 4.29 6.13 -25.42
N LYS A 10 3.98 5.89 -26.71
CA LYS A 10 4.97 5.72 -27.79
C LYS A 10 5.84 6.98 -27.94
N PRO A 11 7.14 6.87 -28.28
CA PRO A 11 8.06 7.99 -28.30
C PRO A 11 7.88 8.83 -29.58
N ALA A 12 7.10 9.90 -29.51
CA ALA A 12 7.24 11.00 -30.44
C ALA A 12 8.34 11.92 -29.91
N LEU A 13 9.46 11.98 -30.64
CA LEU A 13 10.65 12.76 -30.32
C LEU A 13 10.32 14.25 -30.45
N VAL A 14 9.73 14.83 -29.40
CA VAL A 14 9.51 16.27 -29.30
C VAL A 14 10.35 16.77 -28.14
N ARG A 15 11.41 17.50 -28.50
CA ARG A 15 12.21 18.34 -27.61
C ARG A 15 11.27 19.31 -26.89
N ARG A 16 10.83 18.95 -25.68
CA ARG A 16 10.10 19.85 -24.78
C ARG A 16 10.86 19.98 -23.48
N SER A 17 11.31 21.21 -23.28
CA SER A 17 11.81 21.82 -22.06
C SER A 17 11.13 21.24 -20.82
N SER A 18 11.97 20.94 -19.82
CA SER A 18 11.59 20.61 -18.45
C SER A 18 10.80 21.76 -17.82
N LEU A 19 9.51 21.84 -18.12
CA LEU A 19 8.58 22.62 -17.34
C LEU A 19 8.30 21.81 -16.08
N LEU A 20 8.97 22.23 -15.03
CA LEU A 20 8.65 21.98 -13.64
C LEU A 20 7.15 22.22 -13.43
N LEU A 21 6.36 21.15 -13.51
CA LEU A 21 5.01 21.13 -12.96
C LEU A 21 5.16 21.12 -11.43
N LEU A 22 5.37 22.32 -10.89
CA LEU A 22 5.13 22.64 -9.49
C LEU A 22 3.65 22.38 -9.22
N SER A 23 3.33 21.17 -8.78
CA SER A 23 2.06 20.93 -8.10
C SER A 23 2.09 21.71 -6.79
N ASN A 24 1.43 22.87 -6.78
CA ASN A 24 1.10 23.63 -5.57
C ASN A 24 0.05 22.89 -4.72
N GLY A 25 0.33 21.65 -4.34
CA GLY A 25 -0.34 20.98 -3.24
C GLY A 25 0.45 21.27 -1.98
N PHE A 26 0.27 22.46 -1.40
CA PHE A 26 0.79 22.76 -0.07
C PHE A 26 0.14 21.78 0.92
N SER A 27 0.83 20.68 1.21
CA SER A 27 0.57 19.89 2.40
C SER A 27 0.83 20.82 3.58
N ILE A 28 -0.24 21.26 4.23
CA ILE A 28 -0.17 22.04 5.47
C ILE A 28 0.78 21.27 6.38
N SER A 29 1.81 21.94 6.90
CA SER A 29 2.87 21.32 7.68
C SER A 29 2.34 20.71 8.98
N LEU A 30 1.72 19.54 8.92
CA LEU A 30 1.71 18.61 10.04
C LEU A 30 3.18 18.27 10.31
N ARG A 31 3.56 18.15 11.59
CA ARG A 31 4.88 17.64 11.98
C ARG A 31 5.16 16.38 11.18
N GLN A 32 6.00 16.49 10.14
CA GLN A 32 6.34 15.35 9.32
C GLN A 32 7.14 14.42 10.20
N THR A 33 6.57 13.27 10.53
CA THR A 33 7.36 12.15 11.02
C THR A 33 8.40 11.85 9.94
N PRO A 34 9.69 11.76 10.28
CA PRO A 34 10.71 11.35 9.33
C PRO A 34 10.27 10.06 8.62
N PRO A 35 10.54 9.92 7.31
CA PRO A 35 10.31 8.66 6.63
C PRO A 35 10.97 7.52 7.42
N CYS A 36 10.25 6.42 7.61
CA CYS A 36 10.77 5.25 8.30
C CYS A 36 10.45 3.98 7.53
N SER A 37 11.28 2.96 7.75
CA SER A 37 11.06 1.61 7.25
C SER A 37 10.65 0.72 8.42
N ILE A 38 9.66 -0.14 8.19
CA ILE A 38 9.29 -1.17 9.17
C ILE A 38 10.34 -2.27 9.11
N PHE A 39 11.00 -2.54 10.24
CA PHE A 39 12.02 -3.58 10.33
C PHE A 39 11.44 -4.91 10.81
N GLY A 40 10.51 -4.86 11.77
CA GLY A 40 9.89 -6.06 12.33
C GLY A 40 9.14 -5.75 13.61
N ALA A 41 8.91 -6.78 14.43
CA ALA A 41 8.36 -6.61 15.77
C ALA A 41 9.09 -7.48 16.77
N GLU A 42 9.32 -6.93 17.96
CA GLU A 42 9.80 -7.68 19.11
C GLU A 42 8.63 -8.36 19.80
N PRO A 43 8.73 -9.66 20.14
CA PRO A 43 7.66 -10.37 20.84
C PRO A 43 7.24 -9.65 22.12
N TRP A 44 5.93 -9.46 22.28
CA TRP A 44 5.32 -8.93 23.49
C TRP A 44 4.19 -9.87 23.92
N GLY A 45 3.75 -9.79 25.18
CA GLY A 45 2.69 -10.66 25.68
C GLY A 45 1.41 -10.63 24.82
N TRP A 46 0.55 -11.64 24.99
CA TRP A 46 -0.78 -11.71 24.36
C TRP A 46 -0.78 -11.86 22.83
N GLY A 47 0.28 -12.41 22.24
CA GLY A 47 0.33 -12.67 20.80
C GLY A 47 0.51 -11.42 19.93
N LEU A 48 0.90 -10.29 20.54
CA LEU A 48 1.25 -9.05 19.85
C LEU A 48 2.76 -8.81 19.90
N GLY A 49 3.28 -7.98 19.01
CA GLY A 49 4.66 -7.52 19.03
C GLY A 49 4.76 -6.00 19.14
N LYS A 50 5.85 -5.50 19.72
CA LYS A 50 6.20 -4.08 19.68
C LYS A 50 6.86 -3.75 18.34
N LEU A 51 6.33 -2.78 17.62
CA LEU A 51 6.83 -2.41 16.29
C LEU A 51 8.25 -1.84 16.39
N VAL A 52 9.14 -2.34 15.52
CA VAL A 52 10.51 -1.85 15.38
C VAL A 52 10.66 -1.19 14.03
N ILE A 53 11.11 0.06 14.03
CA ILE A 53 11.31 0.85 12.82
C ILE A 53 12.76 1.31 12.69
N TRP A 54 13.12 1.67 11.46
CA TRP A 54 14.34 2.39 11.15
C TRP A 54 13.97 3.76 10.59
N ASN A 55 14.25 4.84 11.33
CA ASN A 55 14.06 6.20 10.83
C ASN A 55 15.17 6.58 9.85
N ALA A 56 14.82 7.25 8.74
CA ALA A 56 15.80 7.63 7.72
C ALA A 56 16.86 8.63 8.20
N ASN A 57 16.60 9.33 9.30
CA ASN A 57 17.50 10.30 9.93
C ASN A 57 18.27 9.74 11.13
N GLU A 58 18.07 8.47 11.50
CA GLU A 58 18.71 7.84 12.65
C GLU A 58 19.60 6.67 12.21
N SER A 59 20.61 6.35 13.02
CA SER A 59 21.54 5.24 12.78
C SER A 59 21.19 3.97 13.56
N ASN A 60 20.12 3.99 14.34
CA ASN A 60 19.70 2.89 15.21
C ASN A 60 18.22 2.58 14.99
N TYR A 61 17.83 1.35 15.34
CA TYR A 61 16.44 0.94 15.38
C TYR A 61 15.71 1.64 16.54
N THR A 62 14.49 2.09 16.27
CA THR A 62 13.59 2.65 17.29
C THR A 62 12.53 1.59 17.62
N ARG A 63 12.40 1.28 18.91
CA ARG A 63 11.32 0.44 19.43
C ARG A 63 10.14 1.34 19.78
N LEU A 64 9.00 1.08 19.17
CA LEU A 64 7.77 1.80 19.45
C LEU A 64 6.93 1.03 20.46
N GLU A 65 6.13 1.75 21.25
CA GLU A 65 5.10 1.13 22.09
C GLU A 65 3.89 0.64 21.27
N LYS A 66 3.84 0.99 19.97
CA LYS A 66 2.85 0.51 19.01
C LYS A 66 2.81 -1.01 19.01
N ARG A 67 1.62 -1.58 19.26
CA ARG A 67 1.38 -3.01 19.31
C ARG A 67 0.81 -3.47 17.98
N VAL A 68 1.44 -4.49 17.39
CA VAL A 68 1.07 -4.99 16.06
C VAL A 68 0.94 -6.51 16.07
N PRO A 69 -0.01 -7.08 15.30
CA PRO A 69 -0.05 -8.52 15.07
C PRO A 69 1.23 -9.00 14.35
N PRO A 70 2.03 -9.92 14.93
CA PRO A 70 3.27 -10.40 14.32
C PRO A 70 3.05 -11.05 12.95
N GLU A 71 1.87 -11.64 12.73
CA GLU A 71 1.43 -12.20 11.45
C GLU A 71 1.47 -11.22 10.27
N LEU A 72 1.41 -9.90 10.53
CA LEU A 72 1.56 -8.88 9.49
C LEU A 72 3.01 -8.68 9.04
N LEU A 73 3.98 -9.15 9.82
CA LEU A 73 5.41 -8.92 9.61
C LEU A 73 6.13 -10.19 9.20
N PHE A 74 5.77 -11.32 9.82
CA PHE A 74 6.30 -12.62 9.52
C PHE A 74 5.37 -13.32 8.53
N ASN A 75 5.51 -12.97 7.26
CA ASN A 75 4.82 -13.70 6.19
C ASN A 75 5.33 -15.14 6.18
N ASP A 76 4.42 -16.11 6.26
CA ASP A 76 4.77 -17.51 6.08
C ASP A 76 5.24 -17.69 4.63
N LEU A 77 6.45 -18.24 4.43
CA LEU A 77 7.10 -18.42 3.12
C LEU A 77 6.24 -19.22 2.12
N PHE A 78 5.21 -19.92 2.62
CA PHE A 78 4.30 -20.75 1.86
C PHE A 78 2.88 -20.16 1.69
N LYS A 79 2.57 -18.96 2.23
CA LYS A 79 1.26 -18.31 2.05
C LYS A 79 1.20 -17.42 0.80
N THR A 80 0.01 -17.39 0.20
CA THR A 80 -0.31 -16.71 -1.07
C THR A 80 -0.26 -15.18 -1.00
N LEU A 81 -0.07 -14.57 0.18
CA LEU A 81 0.10 -13.11 0.28
C LEU A 81 1.14 -12.65 1.32
N VAL A 82 1.97 -11.74 0.84
CA VAL A 82 2.93 -10.89 1.54
C VAL A 82 2.19 -9.62 1.98
N THR A 83 2.37 -9.14 3.22
CA THR A 83 1.99 -7.76 3.58
C THR A 83 2.69 -6.77 2.64
N ILE A 84 1.92 -6.05 1.83
CA ILE A 84 2.46 -5.09 0.83
C ILE A 84 2.21 -3.68 1.30
N GLY A 85 3.27 -2.87 1.37
CA GLY A 85 3.16 -1.45 1.68
C GLY A 85 2.44 -0.65 0.58
N ALA A 86 1.62 0.31 1.00
CA ALA A 86 0.97 1.31 0.16
C ALA A 86 1.43 2.72 0.58
N SER A 87 0.70 3.77 0.21
CA SER A 87 1.07 5.15 0.54
C SER A 87 0.79 5.46 2.02
N HIS A 88 1.54 6.40 2.61
CA HIS A 88 1.24 7.01 3.92
C HIS A 88 1.05 6.03 5.11
N GLY A 89 1.82 4.93 5.12
CA GLY A 89 1.79 3.96 6.22
C GLY A 89 0.67 2.93 6.12
N TRP A 90 -0.16 2.99 5.07
CA TRP A 90 -1.11 1.93 4.77
C TRP A 90 -0.40 0.68 4.27
N VAL A 91 -0.95 -0.47 4.62
CA VAL A 91 -0.53 -1.77 4.09
C VAL A 91 -1.73 -2.53 3.56
N ALA A 92 -1.49 -3.39 2.57
CA ALA A 92 -2.47 -4.26 1.98
C ALA A 92 -2.18 -5.71 2.37
N THR A 93 -3.22 -6.41 2.80
CA THR A 93 -3.14 -7.82 3.20
C THR A 93 -4.36 -8.59 2.70
N THR A 94 -4.20 -9.89 2.51
CA THR A 94 -5.28 -10.81 2.14
C THR A 94 -5.23 -11.91 3.18
N LYS A 95 -6.33 -12.05 3.93
CA LYS A 95 -6.48 -13.14 4.92
C LYS A 95 -6.97 -14.40 4.21
N ASP A 96 -7.23 -15.45 4.98
CA ASP A 96 -7.64 -16.75 4.46
C ASP A 96 -9.00 -16.71 3.73
N ASP A 97 -9.77 -15.62 3.86
CA ASP A 97 -11.02 -15.38 3.14
C ASP A 97 -10.83 -14.83 1.71
N GLY A 98 -9.59 -14.58 1.28
CA GLY A 98 -9.30 -14.06 -0.06
C GLY A 98 -9.69 -12.60 -0.28
N ILE A 99 -10.10 -11.88 0.77
CA ILE A 99 -10.50 -10.47 0.67
C ILE A 99 -9.30 -9.58 0.98
N LEU A 100 -8.94 -8.74 0.00
CA LEU A 100 -7.91 -7.73 0.14
C LEU A 100 -8.37 -6.64 1.10
N ARG A 101 -7.55 -6.29 2.09
CA ARG A 101 -7.82 -5.28 3.12
C ARG A 101 -6.71 -4.25 3.14
N LEU A 102 -7.10 -2.98 3.19
CA LEU A 102 -6.19 -1.90 3.55
C LEU A 102 -6.22 -1.71 5.06
N GLN A 103 -5.04 -1.66 5.66
CA GLN A 103 -4.89 -1.55 7.11
C GLN A 103 -3.79 -0.55 7.47
N ASP A 104 -3.95 0.17 8.58
CA ASP A 104 -2.93 1.08 9.11
C ASP A 104 -2.23 0.53 10.36
N ASP A 105 -2.42 -0.77 10.67
CA ASP A 105 -1.83 -1.44 11.84
C ASP A 105 -0.32 -1.20 11.99
N LEU A 106 0.43 -1.12 10.87
CA LEU A 106 1.88 -0.92 10.86
C LEU A 106 2.31 0.56 10.79
N ASN A 107 1.36 1.49 10.79
CA ASN A 107 1.65 2.92 10.82
C ASN A 107 2.03 3.37 12.25
N PRO A 108 3.24 3.90 12.48
CA PRO A 108 3.70 4.36 13.80
C PRO A 108 2.80 5.41 14.47
N VAL A 109 2.05 6.19 13.68
CA VAL A 109 1.20 7.27 14.19
C VAL A 109 -0.29 6.89 14.27
N ALA A 110 -0.66 5.68 13.83
CA ALA A 110 -2.04 5.21 13.90
C ALA A 110 -2.39 4.67 15.29
N SER A 111 -3.69 4.55 15.57
CA SER A 111 -4.22 4.03 16.83
C SER A 111 -3.78 2.58 17.06
N ASP A 112 -3.40 2.26 18.30
CA ASP A 112 -3.20 0.87 18.74
C ASP A 112 -4.49 0.16 19.11
N ILE A 113 -5.47 0.93 19.60
CA ILE A 113 -6.70 0.38 20.19
C ILE A 113 -7.74 0.13 19.09
N ASP A 114 -7.75 0.97 18.07
CA ASP A 114 -8.73 0.95 16.99
C ASP A 114 -8.02 1.20 15.64
N PRO A 115 -7.23 0.23 15.14
CA PRO A 115 -6.61 0.33 13.83
C PRO A 115 -7.69 0.25 12.74
N LYS A 116 -7.53 1.05 11.69
CA LYS A 116 -8.45 1.07 10.56
C LYS A 116 -8.18 -0.11 9.65
N ARG A 117 -9.23 -0.84 9.31
CA ARG A 117 -9.17 -2.02 8.44
C ARG A 117 -10.32 -2.00 7.45
N ILE A 118 -10.02 -1.66 6.21
CA ILE A 118 -11.02 -1.43 5.16
C ILE A 118 -10.99 -2.61 4.20
N PRO A 119 -12.02 -3.49 4.21
CA PRO A 119 -12.13 -4.54 3.21
C PRO A 119 -12.47 -3.94 1.86
N LEU A 120 -11.73 -4.36 0.84
CA LEU A 120 -12.05 -4.06 -0.55
C LEU A 120 -12.98 -5.15 -1.11
N PRO A 121 -13.63 -4.92 -2.25
CA PRO A 121 -14.52 -5.92 -2.84
C PRO A 121 -13.72 -7.19 -3.21
N PRO A 122 -14.37 -8.36 -3.34
CA PRO A 122 -13.72 -9.56 -3.84
C PRO A 122 -13.07 -9.32 -5.21
N LEU A 123 -11.83 -9.79 -5.39
CA LEU A 123 -11.09 -9.60 -6.62
C LEU A 123 -11.74 -10.38 -7.78
N VAL A 124 -11.83 -9.74 -8.94
CA VAL A 124 -12.38 -10.35 -10.16
C VAL A 124 -11.22 -10.65 -11.12
N THR A 125 -11.02 -11.92 -11.43
CA THR A 125 -10.00 -12.34 -12.40
C THR A 125 -10.52 -12.21 -13.83
N LEU A 126 -9.79 -11.47 -14.68
CA LEU A 126 -10.09 -11.40 -16.12
C LEU A 126 -9.66 -12.68 -16.85
N PRO A 127 -10.23 -12.99 -18.03
CA PRO A 127 -9.79 -14.12 -18.84
C PRO A 127 -8.28 -14.09 -19.11
N HIS A 128 -7.62 -15.24 -18.97
CA HIS A 128 -6.17 -15.42 -19.12
C HIS A 128 -5.31 -14.58 -18.16
N CYS A 129 -5.88 -14.12 -17.04
CA CYS A 129 -5.17 -13.42 -15.97
C CYS A 129 -5.23 -14.24 -14.66
N GLN A 130 -4.62 -13.71 -13.60
CA GLN A 130 -4.73 -14.25 -12.25
C GLN A 130 -4.65 -13.12 -11.22
N THR A 131 -5.37 -13.27 -10.11
CA THR A 131 -5.40 -12.29 -9.00
C THR A 131 -4.96 -12.88 -7.66
N GLN A 132 -4.33 -14.05 -7.67
CA GLN A 132 -3.86 -14.75 -6.48
C GLN A 132 -2.61 -14.11 -5.89
N ILE A 133 -1.68 -13.68 -6.74
CA ILE A 133 -0.40 -13.09 -6.30
C ILE A 133 -0.42 -11.60 -6.57
N VAL A 134 -0.63 -10.80 -5.53
CA VAL A 134 -0.46 -9.34 -5.56
C VAL A 134 1.04 -9.03 -5.49
N THR A 135 1.50 -8.14 -6.37
CA THR A 135 2.92 -7.72 -6.43
C THR A 135 3.10 -6.26 -6.03
N ASN A 136 2.05 -5.44 -6.11
CA ASN A 136 2.11 -4.03 -5.70
C ASN A 136 0.71 -3.49 -5.39
N VAL A 137 0.64 -2.56 -4.45
CA VAL A 137 -0.54 -1.77 -4.14
C VAL A 137 -0.15 -0.30 -4.06
N ALA A 138 -0.90 0.56 -4.75
CA ALA A 138 -0.70 2.00 -4.74
C ALA A 138 -2.01 2.71 -4.43
N MET A 139 -1.90 3.89 -3.81
CA MET A 139 -3.03 4.77 -3.50
C MET A 139 -2.75 6.16 -4.08
N SER A 140 -3.79 6.82 -4.57
CA SER A 140 -3.67 8.18 -5.13
C SER A 140 -3.66 9.30 -4.09
N SER A 141 -4.25 9.09 -2.92
CA SER A 141 -4.27 10.04 -1.80
C SER A 141 -3.61 9.45 -0.54
N SER A 142 -3.65 10.20 0.56
CA SER A 142 -3.13 9.76 1.86
C SER A 142 -4.08 8.87 2.65
N SER A 143 -5.38 8.92 2.38
CA SER A 143 -6.38 8.08 3.05
C SER A 143 -7.29 7.39 2.04
N PRO A 144 -7.53 6.06 2.17
CA PRO A 144 -8.47 5.34 1.33
C PRO A 144 -9.93 5.77 1.55
N GLU A 145 -10.20 6.48 2.65
CA GLU A 145 -11.51 7.04 2.97
C GLU A 145 -11.79 8.37 2.25
N ASP A 146 -10.78 8.98 1.61
CA ASP A 146 -11.00 10.17 0.78
C ASP A 146 -11.87 9.80 -0.43
N GLU A 147 -12.87 10.62 -0.76
CA GLU A 147 -13.87 10.33 -1.80
C GLU A 147 -13.26 10.08 -3.19
N ASP A 148 -12.15 10.74 -3.50
CA ASP A 148 -11.41 10.65 -4.75
C ASP A 148 -10.22 9.68 -4.68
N CYS A 149 -9.98 9.02 -3.55
CA CYS A 149 -8.92 8.03 -3.43
C CYS A 149 -9.17 6.84 -4.36
N VAL A 150 -8.17 6.54 -5.18
CA VAL A 150 -8.10 5.36 -6.03
C VAL A 150 -6.99 4.45 -5.52
N VAL A 151 -7.35 3.19 -5.29
CA VAL A 151 -6.43 2.11 -4.97
C VAL A 151 -6.17 1.33 -6.26
N ALA A 152 -4.91 1.16 -6.62
CA ALA A 152 -4.47 0.33 -7.74
C ALA A 152 -3.75 -0.91 -7.22
N VAL A 153 -4.14 -2.08 -7.72
CA VAL A 153 -3.59 -3.39 -7.33
C VAL A 153 -2.98 -4.05 -8.55
N LYS A 154 -1.69 -4.38 -8.46
CA LYS A 154 -0.96 -5.10 -9.50
C LYS A 154 -0.80 -6.56 -9.10
N PHE A 155 -1.06 -7.45 -10.05
CA PHE A 155 -0.87 -8.90 -9.89
C PHE A 155 0.32 -9.40 -10.70
N LEU A 156 0.79 -10.60 -10.36
CA LEU A 156 1.74 -11.34 -11.19
C LEU A 156 1.03 -11.81 -12.48
N GLY A 157 1.05 -10.98 -13.51
CA GLY A 157 0.40 -11.25 -14.79
C GLY A 157 -0.12 -9.98 -15.47
N PRO A 158 -0.91 -10.12 -16.54
CA PRO A 158 -1.37 -9.01 -17.37
C PRO A 158 -2.63 -8.34 -16.82
N GLN A 159 -2.81 -8.24 -15.50
CA GLN A 159 -3.97 -7.55 -14.90
C GLN A 159 -3.54 -6.42 -13.96
N LEU A 160 -4.35 -5.36 -13.97
CA LEU A 160 -4.33 -4.25 -13.03
C LEU A 160 -5.78 -3.96 -12.62
N SER A 161 -6.03 -3.79 -11.32
CA SER A 161 -7.37 -3.54 -10.80
C SER A 161 -7.40 -2.24 -10.02
N PHE A 162 -8.45 -1.44 -10.21
CA PHE A 162 -8.66 -0.17 -9.54
C PHE A 162 -9.94 -0.18 -8.72
N CYS A 163 -9.93 0.41 -7.53
CA CYS A 163 -11.09 0.56 -6.66
C CYS A 163 -11.10 1.94 -6.00
N ARG A 164 -12.29 2.50 -5.78
CA ARG A 164 -12.51 3.67 -4.91
C ARG A 164 -13.12 3.22 -3.58
N PRO A 165 -12.36 3.17 -2.48
CA PRO A 165 -12.85 2.54 -1.25
C PRO A 165 -14.02 3.28 -0.60
N ALA A 166 -14.01 4.62 -0.62
CA ALA A 166 -15.03 5.45 0.01
C ALA A 166 -16.40 5.44 -0.71
N ASN A 167 -16.43 5.16 -2.01
CA ASN A 167 -17.59 5.38 -2.87
C ASN A 167 -18.06 4.08 -3.53
N LYS A 168 -19.01 3.36 -2.91
CA LYS A 168 -19.57 2.06 -3.37
C LYS A 168 -18.50 1.21 -4.06
N PRO A 169 -17.59 0.62 -3.27
CA PRO A 169 -16.34 0.09 -3.81
C PRO A 169 -16.63 -1.00 -4.86
N GLU A 170 -16.12 -0.79 -6.07
CA GLU A 170 -16.22 -1.69 -7.21
C GLU A 170 -14.88 -1.73 -7.94
N TRP A 171 -14.57 -2.89 -8.52
CA TRP A 171 -13.34 -3.08 -9.29
C TRP A 171 -13.52 -2.65 -10.75
N THR A 172 -12.70 -1.70 -11.19
CA THR A 172 -12.40 -1.51 -12.60
C THR A 172 -11.15 -2.31 -12.95
N ASN A 173 -11.29 -3.35 -13.76
CA ASN A 173 -10.19 -4.25 -14.13
C ASN A 173 -9.69 -3.94 -15.54
N ILE A 174 -8.37 -3.86 -15.71
CA ILE A 174 -7.71 -3.61 -16.98
C ILE A 174 -6.74 -4.74 -17.27
N ARG A 175 -6.84 -5.33 -18.47
CA ARG A 175 -5.82 -6.24 -18.99
C ARG A 175 -4.72 -5.42 -19.67
N ILE A 176 -3.47 -5.69 -19.28
CA ILE A 176 -2.29 -5.08 -19.89
C ILE A 176 -1.79 -6.02 -20.98
N GLU A 177 -1.74 -5.55 -22.22
CA GLU A 177 -1.12 -6.30 -23.32
C GLU A 177 0.39 -6.39 -23.11
N ASN A 178 1.00 -7.49 -23.58
CA ASN A 178 2.44 -7.57 -23.57
C ASN A 178 3.01 -6.48 -24.50
N PRO A 179 3.98 -5.67 -24.03
CA PRO A 179 4.57 -4.59 -24.80
C PRO A 179 5.33 -5.09 -26.04
#